data_AF-A0A7K7SWE0-F1
#
_entry.id   AF-A0A7K7SWE0-F1
#
_cell.length_a   1.000
_cell.length_b   1.000
_cell.length_c   1.000
_cell.angle_alpha   90.00
_cell.angle_beta   90.00
_cell.angle_gamma   90.00
#
_symmetry.space_group_name_H-M   'P 1'
#
loop_
_entity.id
_entity.type
_entity.pdbx_description
1 polymer ?
#
loop_
_entity_poly.entity_id
_entity_poly.type
_entity_poly.pdbx_seq_one_letter_code
_entity_poly.pdbx_strand_id
1 'polypeptide(L)'
;NEIHIESLSSGILCSQVNCSHKNSSKRPHKCENSFHLFHSAFKRQLESKRAKLNSSPPASGVRVDQERMTEFKKLEKKLSPLKNCCCKNQKYNVLVTVVHPCHIKEIQVKTRPRSSCKVPVATIVVTDQSEMERKVVLWRGAAFWSLTVFPGDIVLLTDIIVYENLWCGEIMLQSTFASQLLNLG
;
A
#
# COMPACT_ATOMS: atom_id res chain seq x y z
N ASN A 1 1.22 -9.77 -46.96
CA ASN A 1 0.94 -10.24 -45.59
C ASN A 1 0.56 -9.05 -44.73
N GLU A 2 -0.73 -8.75 -44.70
CA GLU A 2 -1.32 -7.73 -43.83
C GLU A 2 -1.99 -8.48 -42.67
N ILE A 3 -1.60 -8.17 -41.43
CA ILE A 3 -2.13 -8.85 -40.24
C ILE A 3 -3.30 -8.02 -39.72
N HIS A 4 -4.51 -8.52 -39.93
CA HIS A 4 -5.75 -7.95 -39.40
C HIS A 4 -5.99 -8.48 -37.99
N ILE A 5 -6.02 -7.61 -36.98
CA ILE A 5 -6.32 -7.98 -35.59
C ILE A 5 -7.75 -7.56 -35.27
N GLU A 6 -8.63 -8.54 -35.10
CA GLU A 6 -10.02 -8.35 -34.71
C GLU A 6 -10.16 -8.48 -33.18
N SER A 7 -10.92 -7.57 -32.56
CA SER A 7 -11.17 -7.59 -31.11
C SER A 7 -12.35 -8.49 -30.79
N LEU A 8 -12.10 -9.65 -30.17
CA LEU A 8 -13.13 -10.54 -29.65
C LEU A 8 -13.61 -10.07 -28.27
N SER A 9 -14.69 -9.29 -28.23
CA SER A 9 -15.40 -8.99 -26.98
C SER A 9 -16.27 -10.18 -26.56
N SER A 10 -15.68 -11.14 -25.87
CA SER A 10 -16.44 -12.12 -25.08
C SER A 10 -16.11 -11.95 -23.60
N GLY A 11 -16.55 -10.81 -23.05
CA GLY A 11 -16.62 -10.61 -21.62
C GLY A 11 -17.84 -11.36 -21.08
N ILE A 12 -17.61 -12.37 -20.25
CA ILE A 12 -18.67 -13.09 -19.54
C ILE A 12 -19.26 -12.15 -18.49
N LEU A 13 -20.47 -11.64 -18.75
CA LEU A 13 -21.26 -10.87 -17.80
C LEU A 13 -21.82 -11.81 -16.71
N CYS A 14 -21.43 -11.59 -15.46
CA CYS A 14 -22.10 -12.17 -14.31
C CYS A 14 -23.48 -11.52 -14.15
N SER A 15 -24.54 -12.19 -14.58
CA SER A 15 -25.92 -11.78 -14.28
C SER A 15 -26.21 -12.02 -12.79
N GLN A 16 -26.38 -10.94 -12.03
CA GLN A 16 -27.05 -11.01 -10.73
C GLN A 16 -28.54 -11.31 -10.97
N VAL A 17 -28.99 -12.44 -10.45
CA VAL A 17 -30.39 -12.84 -10.41
C VAL A 17 -31.12 -11.93 -9.43
N ASN A 18 -32.08 -11.17 -9.96
CA ASN A 18 -33.12 -10.51 -9.18
C ASN A 18 -34.02 -11.56 -8.52
N CYS A 19 -34.12 -11.55 -7.20
CA CYS A 19 -35.23 -12.18 -6.49
C CYS A 19 -35.96 -11.13 -5.65
N SER A 20 -37.00 -10.54 -6.22
CA SER A 20 -38.07 -9.89 -5.48
C SER A 20 -39.04 -10.96 -5.01
N HIS A 21 -39.25 -11.15 -3.70
CA HIS A 21 -40.55 -11.57 -3.16
C HIS A 21 -40.65 -11.17 -1.68
N LYS A 22 -41.59 -10.27 -1.38
CA LYS A 22 -42.12 -10.01 -0.04
C LYS A 22 -43.08 -11.14 0.32
N ASN A 23 -42.98 -11.69 1.55
CA ASN A 23 -44.09 -11.88 2.50
C ASN A 23 -43.68 -12.68 3.77
N SER A 24 -43.73 -11.99 4.91
CA SER A 24 -44.44 -12.34 6.17
C SER A 24 -44.50 -13.79 6.72
N SER A 25 -43.81 -13.99 7.86
CA SER A 25 -44.34 -14.38 9.20
C SER A 25 -44.72 -15.85 9.56
N LYS A 26 -43.86 -16.53 10.36
CA LYS A 26 -44.07 -17.17 11.71
C LYS A 26 -43.19 -18.42 11.97
N ARG A 27 -42.76 -18.53 13.24
CA ARG A 27 -41.76 -19.44 13.90
C ARG A 27 -42.27 -20.88 14.13
N PRO A 28 -41.59 -21.76 14.93
CA PRO A 28 -40.20 -22.28 14.91
C PRO A 28 -40.16 -23.83 14.93
N HIS A 29 -39.08 -24.51 14.53
CA HIS A 29 -38.78 -25.87 15.03
C HIS A 29 -37.28 -26.22 14.90
N LYS A 30 -36.75 -26.86 15.95
CA LYS A 30 -35.38 -27.39 16.07
C LYS A 30 -35.48 -28.91 16.03
N CYS A 31 -34.68 -29.60 15.21
CA CYS A 31 -34.29 -31.00 15.44
C CYS A 31 -33.10 -31.38 14.54
N GLU A 32 -32.04 -31.92 15.15
CA GLU A 32 -30.97 -32.65 14.48
C GLU A 32 -31.46 -34.05 14.08
N ASN A 33 -31.06 -34.55 12.91
CA ASN A 33 -30.46 -35.90 12.75
C ASN A 33 -30.41 -36.33 11.27
N SER A 34 -29.18 -36.46 10.79
CA SER A 34 -28.58 -37.70 10.28
C SER A 34 -29.15 -38.42 9.05
N PHE A 35 -28.21 -38.66 8.10
CA PHE A 35 -28.13 -39.71 7.08
C PHE A 35 -29.15 -39.63 5.90
N HIS A 36 -28.86 -39.93 4.63
CA HIS A 36 -27.94 -40.91 4.02
C HIS A 36 -27.56 -40.50 2.58
N LEU A 37 -26.30 -40.80 2.24
CA LEU A 37 -25.83 -41.51 1.04
C LEU A 37 -26.48 -41.21 -0.32
N PHE A 38 -25.69 -40.60 -1.22
CA PHE A 38 -25.58 -41.10 -2.59
C PHE A 38 -24.10 -41.22 -2.99
N HIS A 39 -23.72 -42.46 -3.28
CA HIS A 39 -22.46 -42.85 -3.89
C HIS A 39 -22.43 -42.41 -5.36
N SER A 40 -21.31 -41.84 -5.81
CA SER A 40 -20.83 -42.07 -7.17
C SER A 40 -19.31 -41.97 -7.19
N ALA A 41 -18.70 -43.09 -7.55
CA ALA A 41 -17.27 -43.30 -7.55
C ALA A 41 -16.62 -42.59 -8.76
N PHE A 42 -15.72 -41.64 -8.48
CA PHE A 42 -14.64 -41.29 -9.40
C PHE A 42 -13.32 -41.57 -8.70
N LYS A 43 -12.85 -42.82 -8.84
CA LYS A 43 -11.43 -43.16 -8.64
C LYS A 43 -10.64 -42.42 -9.74
N ARG A 44 -9.99 -41.33 -9.37
CA ARG A 44 -8.85 -40.79 -10.14
C ARG A 44 -7.64 -40.83 -9.21
N GLN A 45 -6.82 -41.85 -9.42
CA GLN A 45 -5.53 -42.08 -8.76
C GLN A 45 -4.69 -40.81 -8.90
N LEU A 46 -4.49 -40.10 -7.79
CA LEU A 46 -3.62 -38.93 -7.73
C LEU A 46 -2.19 -39.44 -7.55
N GLU A 47 -1.49 -39.65 -8.66
CA GLU A 47 -0.04 -39.89 -8.65
C GLU A 47 0.65 -38.65 -8.09
N SER A 48 1.18 -38.74 -6.86
CA SER A 48 2.06 -37.71 -6.31
C SER A 48 3.38 -37.71 -7.08
N LYS A 49 3.55 -36.80 -8.04
CA LYS A 49 4.87 -36.52 -8.61
C LYS A 49 5.70 -35.78 -7.56
N ARG A 50 6.47 -36.53 -6.77
CA ARG A 50 7.55 -36.00 -5.94
C ARG A 50 8.60 -35.39 -6.87
N ALA A 51 8.70 -34.06 -6.87
CA ALA A 51 9.78 -33.38 -7.58
C ALA A 51 11.13 -33.75 -6.94
N LYS A 52 12.04 -34.31 -7.73
CA LYS A 52 13.40 -34.63 -7.33
C LYS A 52 14.17 -33.31 -7.22
N LEU A 53 14.50 -32.88 -6.00
CA LEU A 53 15.41 -31.75 -5.77
C LEU A 53 16.81 -32.17 -6.23
N ASN A 54 17.22 -31.69 -7.40
CA ASN A 54 18.62 -31.70 -7.79
C ASN A 54 19.24 -30.42 -7.21
N SER A 55 19.99 -30.54 -6.12
CA SER A 55 20.81 -29.44 -5.60
C SER A 55 22.02 -29.25 -6.52
N SER A 56 22.01 -28.19 -7.33
CA SER A 56 23.24 -27.65 -7.91
C SER A 56 24.01 -26.85 -6.85
N PRO A 57 25.36 -26.81 -6.91
CA PRO A 57 26.15 -25.95 -6.02
C PRO A 57 25.76 -24.49 -6.23
N PRO A 58 25.92 -23.61 -5.23
CA PRO A 58 25.64 -22.19 -5.39
C PRO A 58 26.58 -21.61 -6.45
N ALA A 59 26.06 -21.46 -7.66
CA ALA A 59 26.73 -20.72 -8.71
C ALA A 59 26.82 -19.26 -8.23
N SER A 60 28.04 -18.88 -7.89
CA SER A 60 28.62 -17.54 -7.97
C SER A 60 27.64 -16.37 -7.89
N GLY A 61 27.60 -15.75 -6.72
CA GLY A 61 27.32 -14.33 -6.54
C GLY A 61 25.96 -13.86 -7.03
N VAL A 62 25.03 -13.65 -6.10
CA VAL A 62 24.01 -12.62 -6.28
C VAL A 62 24.77 -11.32 -6.59
N ARG A 63 24.86 -10.97 -7.87
CA ARG A 63 25.26 -9.63 -8.27
C ARG A 63 24.15 -8.73 -7.78
N VAL A 64 24.31 -8.25 -6.54
CA VAL A 64 23.60 -7.06 -6.08
C VAL A 64 23.90 -6.02 -7.14
N ASP A 65 22.84 -5.58 -7.81
CA ASP A 65 22.90 -4.62 -8.90
C ASP A 65 23.73 -3.41 -8.47
N GLN A 66 24.96 -3.36 -8.98
CA GLN A 66 26.01 -2.48 -8.48
C GLN A 66 25.61 -1.01 -8.67
N GLU A 67 24.79 -0.74 -9.68
CA GLU A 67 24.17 0.55 -9.94
C GLU A 67 23.22 0.98 -8.81
N ARG A 68 22.24 0.14 -8.45
CA ARG A 68 21.35 0.41 -7.31
C ARG A 68 22.12 0.67 -6.03
N MET A 69 23.16 -0.12 -5.77
CA MET A 69 24.00 0.04 -4.57
C MET A 69 24.77 1.38 -4.55
N THR A 70 25.16 1.91 -5.71
CA THR A 70 25.76 3.26 -5.81
C THR A 70 24.74 4.39 -5.63
N GLU A 71 23.51 4.22 -6.13
CA GLU A 71 22.44 5.20 -5.92
C GLU A 71 22.05 5.30 -4.44
N PHE A 72 21.92 4.16 -3.74
CA PHE A 72 21.69 4.13 -2.30
C PHE A 72 22.82 4.82 -1.53
N LYS A 73 24.09 4.57 -1.87
CA LYS A 73 25.23 5.25 -1.23
C LYS A 73 25.24 6.76 -1.48
N LYS A 74 24.78 7.21 -2.65
CA LYS A 74 24.61 8.64 -2.95
C LYS A 74 23.48 9.24 -2.11
N LEU A 75 22.42 8.47 -1.89
CA LEU A 75 21.28 8.89 -1.08
C LEU A 75 21.60 8.93 0.42
N GLU A 76 22.39 7.98 0.93
CA GLU A 76 22.86 7.92 2.31
C GLU A 76 23.54 9.23 2.74
N LYS A 77 24.40 9.79 1.87
CA LYS A 77 25.05 11.09 2.08
C LYS A 77 24.10 12.29 2.08
N LYS A 78 22.84 12.09 1.66
CA LYS A 78 21.79 13.12 1.59
C LYS A 78 20.70 12.90 2.65
N LEU A 79 20.82 11.89 3.51
CA LEU A 79 19.84 11.65 4.58
C LEU A 79 20.00 12.68 5.69
N SER A 80 18.89 13.31 6.04
CA SER A 80 18.79 14.25 7.15
C SER A 80 18.10 13.57 8.33
N PRO A 81 18.65 13.66 9.55
CA PRO A 81 17.90 13.33 10.75
C PRO A 81 16.66 14.23 10.90
N LEU A 82 15.60 13.72 11.52
CA LEU A 82 14.35 14.45 11.76
C LEU A 82 14.57 15.74 12.55
N LYS A 83 15.48 15.72 13.53
CA LYS A 83 15.87 16.94 14.28
C LYS A 83 16.40 18.08 13.43
N ASN A 84 16.94 17.79 12.25
CA ASN A 84 17.52 18.78 11.33
C ASN A 84 16.51 19.27 10.27
N CYS A 85 15.30 18.72 10.23
CA CYS A 85 14.26 19.11 9.29
C CYS A 85 13.48 20.32 9.81
N CYS A 86 14.07 21.52 9.69
CA CYS A 86 13.50 22.76 10.25
C CYS A 86 13.31 23.90 9.24
N CYS A 87 13.99 23.88 8.09
CA CYS A 87 13.93 24.96 7.12
C CYS A 87 12.73 24.82 6.18
N LYS A 88 11.91 25.87 6.08
CA LYS A 88 10.83 25.95 5.08
C LYS A 88 11.42 25.91 3.67
N ASN A 89 10.70 25.28 2.74
CA ASN A 89 11.06 25.14 1.32
C ASN A 89 12.35 24.35 1.03
N GLN A 90 13.04 23.84 2.04
CA GLN A 90 14.13 22.88 1.85
C GLN A 90 13.54 21.48 1.71
N LYS A 91 14.06 20.72 0.74
CA LYS A 91 13.73 19.30 0.55
C LYS A 91 14.66 18.44 1.37
N TYR A 92 14.07 17.47 2.06
CA TYR A 92 14.77 16.52 2.92
C TYR A 92 14.52 15.10 2.43
N ASN A 93 15.51 14.24 2.64
CA ASN A 93 15.37 12.81 2.54
C ASN A 93 15.61 12.24 3.94
N VAL A 94 14.70 11.40 4.44
CA VAL A 94 14.76 10.89 5.81
C VAL A 94 14.58 9.38 5.81
N LEU A 95 15.36 8.69 6.65
CA LEU A 95 15.19 7.26 6.93
C LEU A 95 14.60 7.16 8.33
N VAL A 96 13.42 6.58 8.44
CA VAL A 96 12.59 6.68 9.65
C VAL A 96 11.84 5.37 9.90
N THR A 97 11.53 5.09 11.16
CA THR A 97 10.60 4.04 11.56
C THR A 97 9.20 4.61 11.66
N VAL A 98 8.21 3.89 11.13
CA VAL A 98 6.81 4.25 11.26
C VAL A 98 6.34 3.94 12.68
N VAL A 99 5.86 4.95 13.40
CA VAL A 99 5.24 4.77 14.71
C VAL A 99 3.79 4.34 14.55
N HIS A 100 3.02 5.09 13.75
CA HIS A 100 1.66 4.69 13.36
C HIS A 100 1.15 5.45 12.13
N PRO A 101 0.44 4.78 11.21
CA PRO A 101 -0.30 5.45 10.14
C PRO A 101 -1.67 5.95 10.63
N CYS A 102 -2.17 7.01 10.00
CA CYS A 102 -3.53 7.52 10.18
C CYS A 102 -4.41 7.19 8.96
N HIS A 103 -5.72 7.12 9.18
CA HIS A 103 -6.71 6.91 8.12
C HIS A 103 -6.67 8.02 7.05
N ILE A 104 -6.84 7.62 5.79
CA ILE A 104 -7.02 8.54 4.66
C ILE A 104 -8.35 9.28 4.81
N LYS A 105 -8.31 10.59 4.58
CA LYS A 105 -9.48 11.47 4.53
C LYS A 105 -9.52 12.22 3.20
N GLU A 106 -10.69 12.34 2.58
CA GLU A 106 -10.87 13.26 1.47
C GLU A 106 -11.17 14.67 1.98
N ILE A 107 -10.33 15.63 1.62
CA ILE A 107 -10.55 17.04 1.94
C ILE A 107 -10.95 17.83 0.70
N GLN A 108 -11.86 18.78 0.88
CA GLN A 108 -12.28 19.67 -0.18
C GLN A 108 -11.33 20.88 -0.25
N VAL A 109 -10.52 20.96 -1.32
CA VAL A 109 -9.63 22.10 -1.53
C VAL A 109 -10.38 23.19 -2.28
N LYS A 110 -10.58 24.34 -1.64
CA LYS A 110 -11.22 25.52 -2.23
C LYS A 110 -10.17 26.38 -2.92
N THR A 111 -9.73 26.00 -4.11
CA THR A 111 -8.80 26.80 -4.92
C THR A 111 -9.51 27.84 -5.80
N ARG A 112 -10.79 27.64 -6.14
CA ARG A 112 -11.58 28.57 -6.96
C ARG A 112 -13.07 28.54 -6.57
N PRO A 113 -13.81 29.66 -6.65
CA PRO A 113 -15.20 29.76 -6.17
C PRO A 113 -16.21 28.76 -6.75
N ARG A 114 -15.93 28.12 -7.91
CA ARG A 114 -16.87 27.22 -8.61
C ARG A 114 -16.34 25.80 -8.84
N SER A 115 -15.13 25.48 -8.39
CA SER A 115 -14.56 24.13 -8.55
C SER A 115 -13.90 23.70 -7.26
N SER A 116 -14.58 22.82 -6.54
CA SER A 116 -13.99 22.16 -5.38
C SER A 116 -13.39 20.84 -5.80
N CYS A 117 -12.06 20.71 -5.70
CA CYS A 117 -11.39 19.43 -5.91
C CYS A 117 -11.33 18.70 -4.57
N LYS A 118 -11.80 17.44 -4.53
CA LYS A 118 -11.56 16.57 -3.38
C LYS A 118 -10.17 15.94 -3.52
N VAL A 119 -9.38 16.01 -2.47
CA VAL A 119 -8.01 15.51 -2.45
C VAL A 119 -7.85 14.58 -1.26
N PRO A 120 -7.37 13.34 -1.46
CA PRO A 120 -7.05 12.45 -0.35
C PRO A 120 -5.82 12.97 0.39
N VAL A 121 -5.89 12.92 1.72
CA VAL A 121 -4.83 13.28 2.64
C VAL A 121 -4.74 12.22 3.74
N ALA A 122 -3.52 11.84 4.10
CA ALA A 122 -3.23 11.00 5.24
C ALA A 122 -2.10 11.60 6.07
N THR A 123 -1.83 11.02 7.22
CA THR A 123 -0.65 11.35 8.02
C THR A 123 -0.03 10.06 8.50
N ILE A 124 1.29 10.02 8.57
CA ILE A 124 2.03 8.97 9.27
C ILE A 124 2.88 9.64 10.34
N VAL A 125 2.92 9.06 11.53
CA VAL A 125 3.88 9.47 12.57
C VAL A 125 5.12 8.61 12.42
N VAL A 126 6.27 9.27 12.37
CA VAL A 126 7.56 8.61 12.15
C VAL A 126 8.57 9.08 13.18
N THR A 127 9.55 8.23 13.47
CA THR A 127 10.67 8.52 14.36
C THR A 127 11.99 8.05 13.74
N ASP A 128 13.11 8.56 14.22
CA ASP A 128 14.45 8.17 13.78
C ASP A 128 15.38 8.04 15.00
N GLN A 129 16.68 7.87 14.74
CA GLN A 129 17.70 7.78 15.80
C GLN A 129 17.85 9.05 16.67
N SER A 130 17.14 10.14 16.35
CA SER A 130 17.08 11.33 17.21
C SER A 130 15.97 11.27 18.26
N GLU A 131 15.21 10.16 18.33
CA GLU A 131 14.09 9.95 19.26
C GLU A 131 13.00 11.02 19.13
N MET A 132 12.97 11.72 17.99
CA MET A 132 11.96 12.73 17.69
C MET A 132 10.84 12.09 16.89
N GLU A 133 9.60 12.27 17.34
CA GLU A 133 8.44 11.98 16.52
C GLU A 133 8.08 13.18 15.64
N ARG A 134 7.78 12.91 14.36
CA ARG A 134 7.29 13.90 13.42
C ARG A 134 6.11 13.33 12.65
N LYS A 135 5.08 14.17 12.47
CA LYS A 135 3.99 13.87 11.53
C LYS A 135 4.43 14.20 10.11
N VAL A 136 4.21 13.26 9.19
CA VAL A 136 4.37 13.47 7.75
C VAL A 136 2.98 13.49 7.11
N VAL A 137 2.58 14.63 6.58
CA VAL A 137 1.32 14.81 5.85
C VAL A 137 1.52 14.35 4.42
N LEU A 138 0.72 13.36 4.01
CA LEU A 138 0.76 12.73 2.71
C LEU A 138 -0.42 13.21 1.88
N TRP A 139 -0.17 13.75 0.69
CA TRP A 139 -1.18 14.36 -0.17
C TRP A 139 -1.39 13.56 -1.46
N ARG A 140 -2.62 13.58 -1.99
CA ARG A 140 -2.95 12.99 -3.30
C ARG A 140 -2.57 11.51 -3.32
N GLY A 141 -1.83 11.06 -4.35
CA GLY A 141 -1.36 9.68 -4.45
C GLY A 141 -0.54 9.21 -3.24
N ALA A 142 0.25 10.10 -2.63
CA ALA A 142 1.05 9.76 -1.47
C ALA A 142 0.20 9.40 -0.25
N ALA A 143 -1.04 9.90 -0.14
CA ALA A 143 -1.93 9.55 0.97
C ALA A 143 -2.17 8.04 1.07
N PHE A 144 -2.16 7.33 -0.06
CA PHE A 144 -2.36 5.88 -0.12
C PHE A 144 -1.18 5.07 0.40
N TRP A 145 0.01 5.66 0.56
CA TRP A 145 1.12 4.97 1.21
C TRP A 145 0.83 4.64 2.68
N SER A 146 -0.09 5.37 3.32
CA SER A 146 -0.55 5.03 4.68
C SER A 146 -1.21 3.66 4.78
N LEU A 147 -1.64 3.07 3.65
CA LEU A 147 -2.25 1.73 3.60
C LEU A 147 -1.20 0.62 3.44
N THR A 148 0.05 0.97 3.11
CA THR A 148 1.11 0.02 2.77
C THR A 148 2.26 0.04 3.78
N VAL A 149 2.12 0.78 4.87
CA VAL A 149 3.10 0.87 5.95
C VAL A 149 2.44 0.54 7.28
N PHE A 150 3.16 -0.18 8.13
CA PHE A 150 2.70 -0.61 9.44
C PHE A 150 3.60 -0.04 10.55
N PRO A 151 3.11 0.06 11.80
CA PRO A 151 3.95 0.34 12.95
C PRO A 151 5.16 -0.60 12.99
N GLY A 152 6.37 -0.02 13.08
CA GLY A 152 7.64 -0.74 13.08
C GLY A 152 8.38 -0.74 11.73
N ASP A 153 7.69 -0.49 10.61
CA ASP A 153 8.33 -0.49 9.28
C ASP A 153 9.42 0.58 9.19
N ILE A 154 10.56 0.23 8.61
CA ILE A 154 11.60 1.19 8.26
C ILE A 154 11.31 1.72 6.85
N VAL A 155 11.13 3.02 6.72
CA VAL A 155 10.82 3.67 5.45
C VAL A 155 11.80 4.78 5.12
N LEU A 156 12.14 4.88 3.84
CA LEU A 156 12.86 5.99 3.27
C LEU A 156 11.86 6.92 2.58
N LEU A 157 11.81 8.17 3.04
CA LEU A 157 10.99 9.23 2.47
C LEU A 157 11.89 10.26 1.79
N THR A 158 11.62 10.56 0.52
CA THR A 158 12.40 11.54 -0.24
C THR A 158 11.62 12.80 -0.57
N ASP A 159 12.37 13.89 -0.81
CA ASP A 159 11.86 15.18 -1.28
C ASP A 159 10.66 15.71 -0.48
N ILE A 160 10.66 15.46 0.84
CA ILE A 160 9.67 16.00 1.77
C ILE A 160 10.09 17.40 2.23
N ILE A 161 9.12 18.25 2.55
CA ILE A 161 9.36 19.63 2.98
C ILE A 161 8.79 19.87 4.38
N VAL A 162 9.36 20.85 5.08
CA VAL A 162 8.80 21.31 6.35
C VAL A 162 7.54 22.12 6.11
N TYR A 163 6.48 21.78 6.84
CA TYR A 163 5.21 22.50 6.87
C TYR A 163 4.87 22.87 8.31
N GLU A 164 4.51 24.13 8.53
CA GLU A 164 4.09 24.61 9.84
C GLU A 164 2.56 24.66 9.89
N ASN A 165 1.97 23.92 10.81
CA ASN A 165 0.54 24.00 11.05
C ASN A 165 0.24 25.24 11.91
N LEU A 166 -0.20 26.31 11.25
CA LEU A 166 -0.52 27.60 11.88
C LEU A 166 -1.58 27.51 12.99
N TRP A 167 -2.41 26.48 13.00
CA TRP A 167 -3.45 26.30 14.02
C TRP A 167 -2.93 25.74 15.33
N CYS A 168 -1.93 24.85 15.25
CA CYS A 168 -1.42 24.11 16.41
C CYS A 168 0.01 24.50 16.79
N GLY A 169 0.70 25.33 15.99
CA GLY A 169 2.11 25.64 16.15
C GLY A 169 3.04 24.44 15.94
N GLU A 170 2.53 23.33 15.40
CA GLU A 170 3.28 22.09 15.22
C GLU A 170 4.06 22.12 13.91
N ILE A 171 5.36 21.83 13.98
CA ILE A 171 6.22 21.64 12.80
C ILE A 171 6.06 20.19 12.32
N MET A 172 5.51 20.06 11.11
CA MET A 172 5.26 18.80 10.43
C MET A 172 6.12 18.69 9.17
N LEU A 173 6.15 17.51 8.58
CA LEU A 173 6.70 17.26 7.26
C LEU A 173 5.55 17.05 6.27
N GLN A 174 5.79 17.33 5.00
CA GLN A 174 4.79 17.20 3.95
C GLN A 174 5.39 16.58 2.69
N SER A 175 4.67 15.61 2.12
CA SER A 175 5.00 15.04 0.81
C SER A 175 4.87 16.09 -0.30
N THR A 176 5.79 16.06 -1.27
CA THR A 176 5.68 16.83 -2.50
C THR A 176 5.31 15.92 -3.68
N PHE A 177 5.11 16.49 -4.87
CA PHE A 177 4.88 15.70 -6.09
C PHE A 177 6.09 14.84 -6.50
N ALA A 178 7.29 15.19 -6.03
CA ALA A 178 8.51 14.44 -6.29
C ALA A 178 8.81 13.41 -5.20
N SER A 179 8.05 13.40 -4.10
CA SER A 179 8.29 12.48 -3.00
C SER A 179 8.14 11.04 -3.42
N GLN A 180 9.00 10.19 -2.87
CA GLN A 180 8.89 8.74 -2.94
C GLN A 180 8.92 8.18 -1.53
N LEU A 181 8.24 7.04 -1.36
CA LEU A 181 8.33 6.21 -0.18
C LEU A 181 8.86 4.85 -0.61
N LEU A 182 9.94 4.41 0.01
CA LEU A 182 10.46 3.06 -0.11
C LEU A 182 10.34 2.38 1.26
N ASN A 183 9.53 1.31 1.33
CA ASN A 183 9.41 0.47 2.51
C ASN A 183 10.53 -0.58 2.51
N LEU A 184 11.33 -0.63 3.57
CA LEU A 184 12.49 -1.50 3.74
C LEU A 184 12.23 -2.68 4.68
N GLY A 185 11.03 -2.78 5.24
CA GLY A 185 10.62 -3.83 6.19
C GLY A 185 10.73 -3.42 7.65
#